data_AF-A0A9P3CHM1-F1
#
_entry.id   AF-A0A9P3CHM1-F1
#
_cell.length_a   1.000
_cell.length_b   1.000
_cell.length_c   1.000
_cell.angle_alpha   90.00
_cell.angle_beta   90.00
_cell.angle_gamma   90.00
#
_symmetry.space_group_name_H-M   'P 1'
#
loop_
_entity.id
_entity.type
_entity.pdbx_description
1 polymer ?
#
loop_
_entity_poly.entity_id
_entity_poly.type
_entity_poly.pdbx_seq_one_letter_code
_entity_poly.pdbx_strand_id
1 'polypeptide(L)'
;MEADDATLAAILERTWTCLNQKTWKHPNFDRVFPEKQALQDAMETAELRFCPGLLDAINSDEPPSVEWFMNLPSATENGKVGDRVFGDYVLIFTKDGCPTLIYIGCGTESIYGLHSRMLKYDTNDVTSISQTVLDALRDGYTIAHKGKLIECDLPAARVRPIMSVLFLATEAMCQFTFWALRSLKKDYGMGACCPWARDTGLFSYRGLNTRGSLVEGINGNLGLSADELAAAADELRLAKNARKQAYRKANPDVISDTQKRSAQKAKRLRKFYCGLCNVAFEKQFKLDIHLQCTKHLTIVAEQAAGTLDFAKYKCPFCDYTSRKAPAMSNHKRRQHGCGRG
;
A
#
# COMPACT_ATOMS: atom_id res chain seq x y z
N MET A 1 -17.61 -0.92 10.49
CA MET A 1 -17.04 -0.53 11.79
C MET A 1 -17.28 0.97 11.84
N GLU A 2 -18.34 1.38 12.52
CA GLU A 2 -18.63 2.80 12.71
C GLU A 2 -17.44 3.44 13.42
N ALA A 3 -17.13 4.68 13.05
CA ALA A 3 -16.11 5.44 13.75
C ALA A 3 -16.53 5.55 15.22
N ASP A 4 -15.64 5.18 16.13
CA ASP A 4 -15.85 5.49 17.54
C ASP A 4 -15.75 7.01 17.72
N ASP A 5 -16.82 7.64 18.20
CA ASP A 5 -16.93 9.09 18.38
C ASP A 5 -15.76 9.66 19.20
N ALA A 6 -15.26 8.90 20.18
CA ALA A 6 -14.11 9.31 20.99
C ALA A 6 -12.81 9.35 20.15
N THR A 7 -12.61 8.38 19.25
CA THR A 7 -11.50 8.38 18.31
C THR A 7 -11.57 9.56 17.36
N LEU A 8 -12.75 9.85 16.79
CA LEU A 8 -12.94 11.00 15.90
C LEU A 8 -12.64 12.32 16.62
N ALA A 9 -13.14 12.52 17.84
CA ALA A 9 -12.89 13.70 18.64
C ALA A 9 -11.39 13.90 18.95
N ALA A 10 -10.68 12.83 19.34
CA ALA A 10 -9.25 12.90 19.61
C ALA A 10 -8.43 13.25 18.36
N ILE A 11 -8.79 12.69 17.20
CA ILE A 11 -8.15 12.98 15.92
C ILE A 11 -8.43 14.42 15.48
N LEU A 12 -9.66 14.92 15.69
CA LEU A 12 -10.04 16.31 15.44
C LEU A 12 -9.16 17.26 16.26
N GLU A 13 -9.03 17.05 17.58
CA GLU A 13 -8.23 17.92 18.45
C GLU A 13 -6.76 17.97 18.05
N ARG A 14 -6.15 16.81 17.77
CA ARG A 14 -4.73 16.72 17.41
C ARG A 14 -4.47 17.31 16.04
N THR A 15 -5.37 17.08 15.09
CA THR A 15 -5.28 17.67 13.75
C THR A 15 -5.43 19.19 13.82
N TRP A 16 -6.40 19.69 14.59
CA TRP A 16 -6.58 21.13 14.82
C TRP A 16 -5.37 21.75 15.52
N THR A 17 -4.78 21.06 16.49
CA THR A 17 -3.53 21.49 17.16
C THR A 17 -2.39 21.64 16.16
N CYS A 18 -2.28 20.71 15.19
CA CYS A 18 -1.30 20.82 14.11
C CYS A 18 -1.61 22.01 13.19
N LEU A 19 -2.87 22.21 12.82
CA LEU A 19 -3.29 23.30 11.94
C LEU A 19 -3.13 24.69 12.59
N ASN A 20 -3.24 24.82 13.90
CA ASN A 20 -3.06 26.11 14.59
C ASN A 20 -1.61 26.59 14.67
N GLN A 21 -0.66 25.79 14.21
CA GLN A 21 0.74 26.19 14.19
C GLN A 21 0.96 27.28 13.12
N LYS A 22 1.58 28.39 13.54
CA LYS A 22 1.71 29.60 12.72
C LYS A 22 2.82 29.53 11.67
N THR A 23 3.70 28.54 11.77
CA THR A 23 4.87 28.41 10.91
C THR A 23 4.80 27.14 10.08
N TRP A 24 5.37 27.17 8.87
CA TRP A 24 5.52 25.99 8.01
C TRP A 24 4.20 25.30 7.64
N LYS A 25 3.15 26.10 7.38
CA LYS A 25 1.84 25.65 6.91
C LYS A 25 1.47 26.36 5.62
N HIS A 26 0.98 25.60 4.64
CA HIS A 26 0.52 26.14 3.37
C HIS A 26 -0.80 26.93 3.56
N PRO A 27 -0.99 28.11 2.94
CA PRO A 27 -2.20 28.93 3.14
C PRO A 27 -3.53 28.25 2.81
N ASN A 28 -3.51 27.22 1.95
CA ASN A 28 -4.72 26.46 1.61
C ASN A 28 -5.38 25.81 2.83
N PHE A 29 -4.62 25.44 3.87
CA PHE A 29 -5.22 24.88 5.08
C PHE A 29 -6.13 25.90 5.77
N ASP A 30 -5.73 27.16 5.88
CA ASP A 30 -6.56 28.22 6.47
C ASP A 30 -7.76 28.58 5.59
N ARG A 31 -7.61 28.45 4.26
CA ARG A 31 -8.71 28.66 3.32
C ARG A 31 -9.79 27.57 3.43
N VAL A 32 -9.38 26.32 3.63
CA VAL A 32 -10.30 25.17 3.67
C VAL A 32 -10.84 24.92 5.08
N PHE A 33 -10.01 25.13 6.10
CA PHE A 33 -10.32 24.94 7.52
C PHE A 33 -10.07 26.24 8.30
N PRO A 34 -10.88 27.30 8.06
CA PRO A 34 -10.71 28.59 8.75
C PRO A 34 -10.97 28.48 10.26
N GLU A 35 -11.77 27.49 10.66
CA GLU A 35 -12.11 27.20 12.05
C GLU A 35 -12.20 25.69 12.26
N LYS A 36 -12.16 25.28 13.52
CA LYS A 36 -12.21 23.87 13.92
C LYS A 36 -13.49 23.18 13.43
N GLN A 37 -14.61 23.90 13.41
CA GLN A 37 -15.89 23.37 12.93
C GLN A 37 -15.79 22.92 11.46
N ALA A 38 -15.15 23.70 10.59
CA ALA A 38 -14.96 23.32 9.19
C ALA A 38 -14.12 22.03 9.03
N LEU A 39 -13.14 21.81 9.91
CA LEU A 39 -12.38 20.56 9.95
C LEU A 39 -13.26 19.39 10.41
N GLN A 40 -14.07 19.61 11.45
CA GLN A 40 -15.02 18.61 11.97
C GLN A 40 -16.03 18.20 10.90
N ASP A 41 -16.69 19.18 10.26
CA ASP A 41 -17.67 18.94 9.20
C ASP A 41 -17.06 18.12 8.04
N ALA A 42 -15.79 18.39 7.70
CA ALA A 42 -15.07 17.64 6.67
C ALA A 42 -14.76 16.21 7.11
N MET A 43 -14.38 15.98 8.37
CA MET A 43 -14.14 14.64 8.91
C MET A 43 -15.43 13.81 8.98
N GLU A 44 -16.54 14.42 9.40
CA GLU A 44 -17.87 13.79 9.44
C GLU A 44 -18.35 13.46 8.02
N THR A 45 -18.22 14.39 7.09
CA THR A 45 -18.54 14.16 5.66
C THR A 45 -17.70 13.05 5.04
N ALA A 46 -16.46 12.89 5.50
CA ALA A 46 -15.57 11.84 5.02
C ALA A 46 -15.94 10.46 5.57
N GLU A 47 -16.73 10.36 6.65
CA GLU A 47 -17.01 9.10 7.34
C GLU A 47 -15.71 8.32 7.64
N LEU A 48 -14.75 9.03 8.28
CA LEU A 48 -13.41 8.47 8.53
C LEU A 48 -13.48 7.17 9.32
N ARG A 49 -12.68 6.20 8.90
CA ARG A 49 -12.45 4.93 9.60
C ARG A 49 -11.02 4.89 10.09
N PHE A 50 -10.84 4.37 11.30
CA PHE A 50 -9.55 4.33 11.98
C PHE A 50 -9.05 2.90 12.14
N CYS A 51 -7.73 2.73 12.17
CA CYS A 51 -7.16 1.43 12.49
C CYS A 51 -7.46 1.04 13.96
N PRO A 52 -7.61 -0.27 14.25
CA PRO A 52 -7.83 -0.74 15.62
C PRO A 52 -6.74 -0.25 16.59
N GLY A 53 -7.15 0.22 17.77
CA GLY A 53 -6.24 0.70 18.82
C GLY A 53 -5.59 2.06 18.55
N LEU A 54 -6.03 2.82 17.53
CA LEU A 54 -5.47 4.14 17.24
C LEU A 54 -5.64 5.12 18.42
N LEU A 55 -6.81 5.16 19.04
CA LEU A 55 -7.11 6.03 20.18
C LEU A 55 -6.20 5.70 21.38
N ASP A 56 -6.03 4.42 21.69
CA ASP A 56 -5.14 3.96 22.76
C ASP A 56 -3.68 4.34 22.43
N ALA A 57 -3.25 4.12 21.19
CA ALA A 57 -1.90 4.40 20.74
C ALA A 57 -1.53 5.89 20.84
N ILE A 58 -2.43 6.82 20.52
CA ILE A 58 -2.15 8.27 20.60
C ILE A 58 -2.21 8.79 22.04
N ASN A 59 -2.96 8.13 22.93
CA ASN A 59 -3.13 8.53 24.33
C ASN A 59 -2.25 7.75 25.31
N SER A 60 -1.44 6.81 24.81
CA SER A 60 -0.48 6.03 25.59
C SER A 60 0.62 6.90 26.19
N ASP A 61 1.08 6.54 27.39
CA ASP A 61 2.23 7.16 28.06
C ASP A 61 3.55 6.91 27.31
N GLU A 62 3.60 5.85 26.49
CA GLU A 62 4.74 5.47 25.67
C GLU A 62 4.40 5.47 24.16
N PRO A 63 5.37 5.77 23.27
CA PRO A 63 5.14 5.69 21.83
C PRO A 63 4.81 4.26 21.40
N PRO A 64 3.95 4.05 20.37
CA PRO A 64 3.63 2.71 19.90
C PRO A 64 4.87 1.92 19.51
N SER A 65 4.88 0.61 19.74
CA SER A 65 6.00 -0.24 19.33
C SER A 65 6.01 -0.47 17.81
N VAL A 66 7.15 -0.90 17.26
CA VAL A 66 7.20 -1.41 15.86
C VAL A 66 6.19 -2.54 15.65
N GLU A 67 5.99 -3.41 16.65
CA GLU A 67 5.04 -4.51 16.57
C GLU A 67 3.59 -4.03 16.41
N TRP A 68 3.20 -2.95 17.11
CA TRP A 68 1.88 -2.33 16.92
C TRP A 68 1.68 -1.91 15.45
N PHE A 69 2.68 -1.24 14.86
CA PHE A 69 2.61 -0.86 13.45
C PHE A 69 2.54 -2.06 12.51
N MET A 70 3.29 -3.13 12.77
CA MET A 70 3.28 -4.36 11.97
C MET A 70 1.92 -5.08 12.01
N ASN A 71 1.15 -4.90 13.09
CA ASN A 71 -0.18 -5.48 13.26
C ASN A 71 -1.32 -4.64 12.69
N LEU A 72 -1.03 -3.46 12.11
CA LEU A 72 -2.05 -2.63 11.47
C LEU A 72 -2.67 -3.31 10.25
N PRO A 73 -3.96 -3.01 9.94
CA PRO A 73 -4.59 -3.46 8.70
C PRO A 73 -3.74 -3.11 7.49
N SER A 74 -3.40 -4.11 6.66
CA SER A 74 -2.54 -3.86 5.52
C SER A 74 -3.26 -3.03 4.44
N ALA A 75 -2.55 -2.08 3.84
CA ALA A 75 -2.95 -1.41 2.61
C ALA A 75 -2.85 -2.32 1.38
N THR A 76 -2.26 -3.51 1.56
CA THR A 76 -2.16 -4.57 0.55
C THR A 76 -2.64 -5.89 1.14
N GLU A 77 -3.77 -6.39 0.68
CA GLU A 77 -4.27 -7.70 1.13
C GLU A 77 -3.77 -8.80 0.18
N ASN A 78 -3.13 -9.84 0.71
CA ASN A 78 -2.62 -10.98 -0.07
C ASN A 78 -1.69 -10.57 -1.24
N GLY A 79 -0.89 -9.53 -1.07
CA GLY A 79 -0.02 -8.98 -2.11
C GLY A 79 -0.77 -8.36 -3.29
N LYS A 80 -2.08 -8.09 -3.13
CA LYS A 80 -2.87 -7.25 -4.02
C LYS A 80 -3.14 -5.95 -3.28
N VAL A 81 -2.97 -4.85 -3.99
CA VAL A 81 -3.31 -3.55 -3.43
C VAL A 81 -4.83 -3.50 -3.20
N GLY A 82 -5.23 -3.15 -1.98
CA GLY A 82 -6.61 -3.23 -1.49
C GLY A 82 -7.57 -2.24 -2.14
N ASP A 83 -8.66 -1.96 -1.42
CA ASP A 83 -9.78 -1.12 -1.87
C ASP A 83 -9.35 0.30 -2.32
N ARG A 84 -10.21 0.90 -3.15
CA ARG A 84 -10.03 2.27 -3.64
C ARG A 84 -10.55 3.25 -2.58
N VAL A 85 -9.69 3.55 -1.62
CA VAL A 85 -9.95 4.45 -0.50
C VAL A 85 -9.01 5.65 -0.54
N PHE A 86 -9.43 6.78 0.01
CA PHE A 86 -8.45 7.78 0.46
C PHE A 86 -7.94 7.36 1.84
N GLY A 87 -6.68 7.65 2.15
CA GLY A 87 -6.14 7.22 3.43
C GLY A 87 -4.74 7.69 3.75
N ASP A 88 -4.47 7.75 5.05
CA ASP A 88 -3.16 7.84 5.65
C ASP A 88 -2.60 6.44 5.92
N TYR A 89 -1.31 6.28 5.68
CA TYR A 89 -0.62 5.01 5.83
C TYR A 89 0.75 5.19 6.46
N VAL A 90 1.27 4.08 6.96
CA VAL A 90 2.64 3.94 7.43
C VAL A 90 3.35 2.84 6.64
N LEU A 91 4.58 3.10 6.22
CA LEU A 91 5.50 2.08 5.70
C LEU A 91 6.50 1.72 6.78
N ILE A 92 6.72 0.43 6.98
CA ILE A 92 7.70 -0.10 7.93
C ILE A 92 8.86 -0.70 7.15
N PHE A 93 10.07 -0.25 7.46
CA PHE A 93 11.29 -0.68 6.81
C PHE A 93 12.18 -1.44 7.78
N THR A 94 12.62 -2.63 7.39
CA THR A 94 13.54 -3.45 8.18
C THR A 94 14.81 -3.76 7.39
N LYS A 95 15.91 -3.89 8.13
CA LYS A 95 17.22 -4.33 7.65
C LYS A 95 17.94 -4.97 8.82
N ASP A 96 18.52 -6.15 8.60
CA ASP A 96 19.19 -6.91 9.66
C ASP A 96 20.27 -6.09 10.36
N GLY A 97 20.26 -6.14 11.70
CA GLY A 97 21.20 -5.39 12.55
C GLY A 97 21.03 -3.86 12.53
N CYS A 98 20.01 -3.33 11.86
CA CYS A 98 19.76 -1.89 11.77
C CYS A 98 18.44 -1.51 12.45
N PRO A 99 18.29 -0.27 12.94
CA PRO A 99 17.02 0.21 13.48
C PRO A 99 15.91 0.18 12.42
N THR A 100 14.70 -0.20 12.83
CA THR A 100 13.49 -0.09 12.01
C THR A 100 13.22 1.36 11.65
N LEU A 101 12.87 1.61 10.39
CA LEU A 101 12.46 2.95 9.94
C LEU A 101 10.97 2.97 9.63
N ILE A 102 10.32 4.11 9.87
CA ILE A 102 8.93 4.33 9.48
C ILE A 102 8.80 5.56 8.57
N TYR A 103 7.83 5.52 7.66
CA TYR A 103 7.42 6.65 6.84
C TYR A 103 5.91 6.76 6.88
N ILE A 104 5.37 7.96 7.17
CA ILE A 104 3.93 8.21 7.13
C ILE A 104 3.61 9.10 5.93
N GLY A 105 2.57 8.75 5.18
CA GLY A 105 2.09 9.54 4.05
C GLY A 105 0.60 9.35 3.80
N CYS A 106 0.03 10.09 2.84
CA CYS A 106 -1.33 9.89 2.39
C CYS A 106 -1.43 9.51 0.89
N GLY A 107 -2.57 8.93 0.54
CA GLY A 107 -2.92 8.49 -0.81
C GLY A 107 -4.29 9.01 -1.25
N THR A 108 -4.31 10.12 -1.96
CA THR A 108 -5.52 10.85 -2.38
C THR A 108 -5.68 10.96 -3.91
N GLU A 109 -5.13 10.00 -4.68
CA GLU A 109 -5.30 10.01 -6.13
C GLU A 109 -6.77 9.80 -6.52
N SER A 110 -7.30 10.62 -7.41
CA SER A 110 -8.74 10.76 -7.63
C SER A 110 -9.48 9.52 -8.14
N ILE A 111 -8.79 8.50 -8.64
CA ILE A 111 -9.39 7.30 -9.24
C ILE A 111 -9.15 6.07 -8.37
N TYR A 112 -7.96 5.94 -7.80
CA TYR A 112 -7.52 4.75 -7.08
C TYR A 112 -7.13 5.04 -5.63
N GLY A 113 -7.01 6.31 -5.23
CA GLY A 113 -6.65 6.71 -3.88
C GLY A 113 -5.34 6.09 -3.42
N LEU A 114 -5.37 5.49 -2.23
CA LEU A 114 -4.26 4.77 -1.61
C LEU A 114 -3.71 3.65 -2.49
N HIS A 115 -4.56 3.02 -3.31
CA HIS A 115 -4.13 1.94 -4.18
C HIS A 115 -3.05 2.40 -5.17
N SER A 116 -3.21 3.58 -5.77
CA SER A 116 -2.20 4.09 -6.70
C SER A 116 -0.87 4.34 -5.99
N ARG A 117 -0.90 4.76 -4.72
CA ARG A 117 0.30 5.03 -3.93
C ARG A 117 1.02 3.74 -3.56
N MET A 118 0.31 2.71 -3.10
CA MET A 118 0.92 1.41 -2.76
C MET A 118 1.62 0.75 -3.95
N LEU A 119 1.02 0.84 -5.14
CA LEU A 119 1.60 0.30 -6.37
C LEU A 119 2.95 0.97 -6.71
N LYS A 120 3.08 2.28 -6.48
CA LYS A 120 4.33 3.01 -6.74
C LYS A 120 5.48 2.49 -5.88
N TYR A 121 5.20 2.15 -4.62
CA TYR A 121 6.17 1.48 -3.75
C TYR A 121 6.49 0.07 -4.23
N ASP A 122 5.49 -0.72 -4.66
CA ASP A 122 5.73 -2.08 -5.20
C ASP A 122 6.57 -2.09 -6.48
N THR A 123 6.46 -1.04 -7.28
CA THR A 123 7.22 -0.91 -8.53
C THR A 123 8.51 -0.12 -8.39
N ASN A 124 8.85 0.36 -7.19
CA ASN A 124 9.94 1.30 -6.94
C ASN A 124 9.93 2.46 -7.96
N ASP A 125 8.76 3.10 -8.14
CA ASP A 125 8.63 4.23 -9.06
C ASP A 125 9.39 5.45 -8.53
N VAL A 126 10.66 5.56 -8.94
CA VAL A 126 11.61 6.58 -8.50
C VAL A 126 11.15 8.02 -8.74
N THR A 127 10.15 8.24 -9.61
CA THR A 127 9.66 9.58 -9.93
C THR A 127 8.56 10.07 -8.98
N SER A 128 7.98 9.16 -8.19
CA SER A 128 6.72 9.44 -7.48
C SER A 128 6.73 9.05 -6.00
N ILE A 129 7.83 8.49 -5.50
CA ILE A 129 8.06 8.21 -4.09
C ILE A 129 9.13 9.16 -3.52
N SER A 130 9.08 9.42 -2.21
CA SER A 130 10.04 10.32 -1.54
C SER A 130 11.49 9.86 -1.74
N GLN A 131 12.41 10.82 -1.89
CA GLN A 131 13.84 10.54 -1.97
C GLN A 131 14.33 9.77 -0.74
N THR A 132 13.82 10.05 0.47
CA THR A 132 14.23 9.31 1.67
C THR A 132 13.78 7.86 1.69
N VAL A 133 12.66 7.54 1.06
CA VAL A 133 12.23 6.14 0.87
C VAL A 133 13.16 5.44 -0.13
N LEU A 134 13.52 6.12 -1.22
CA LEU A 134 14.48 5.59 -2.19
C LEU A 134 15.86 5.34 -1.57
N ASP A 135 16.34 6.28 -0.76
CA ASP A 135 17.63 6.16 -0.07
C ASP A 135 17.61 4.96 0.89
N ALA A 136 16.56 4.79 1.69
CA ALA A 136 16.42 3.62 2.56
C ALA A 136 16.44 2.29 1.76
N LEU A 137 15.69 2.22 0.65
CA LEU A 137 15.67 1.04 -0.22
C LEU A 137 17.04 0.76 -0.85
N ARG A 138 17.78 1.80 -1.27
CA ARG A 138 19.15 1.68 -1.80
C ARG A 138 20.14 1.24 -0.72
N ASP A 139 19.93 1.66 0.51
CA ASP A 139 20.73 1.28 1.69
C ASP A 139 20.44 -0.16 2.15
N GLY A 140 19.59 -0.92 1.42
CA GLY A 140 19.31 -2.33 1.67
C GLY A 140 18.17 -2.58 2.65
N TYR A 141 17.39 -1.55 3.00
CA TYR A 141 16.13 -1.77 3.70
C TYR A 141 15.08 -2.37 2.76
N THR A 142 14.17 -3.13 3.35
CA THR A 142 12.99 -3.66 2.66
C THR A 142 11.72 -3.14 3.32
N ILE A 143 10.66 -2.90 2.54
CA ILE A 143 9.33 -2.58 3.10
C ILE A 143 8.75 -3.88 3.65
N ALA A 144 8.77 -4.00 4.98
CA ALA A 144 8.25 -5.15 5.71
C ALA A 144 6.72 -5.10 5.83
N HIS A 145 6.13 -3.90 5.96
CA HIS A 145 4.69 -3.72 6.07
C HIS A 145 4.22 -2.36 5.53
N LYS A 146 2.94 -2.32 5.15
CA LYS A 146 2.23 -1.13 4.67
C LYS A 146 0.92 -1.04 5.45
N GLY A 147 0.92 -0.38 6.60
CA GLY A 147 -0.24 -0.28 7.49
C GLY A 147 -1.14 0.91 7.13
N LYS A 148 -2.46 0.74 7.24
CA LYS A 148 -3.44 1.83 7.14
C LYS A 148 -3.66 2.43 8.53
N LEU A 149 -3.71 3.75 8.63
CA LEU A 149 -3.96 4.49 9.88
C LEU A 149 -5.37 5.06 9.91
N ILE A 150 -5.72 5.81 8.88
CA ILE A 150 -6.99 6.52 8.73
C ILE A 150 -7.43 6.34 7.28
N GLU A 151 -8.69 6.06 7.01
CA GLU A 151 -9.20 5.93 5.65
C GLU A 151 -10.65 6.39 5.50
N CYS A 152 -11.06 6.67 4.26
CA CYS A 152 -12.46 6.75 3.89
C CYS A 152 -12.68 6.25 2.46
N ASP A 153 -13.95 6.07 2.10
CA ASP A 153 -14.31 5.72 0.72
C ASP A 153 -13.86 6.81 -0.26
N LEU A 154 -13.66 6.43 -1.53
CA LEU A 154 -13.25 7.39 -2.55
C LEU A 154 -14.27 8.54 -2.66
N PRO A 155 -13.89 9.79 -2.35
CA PRO A 155 -14.87 10.85 -2.26
C PRO A 155 -15.46 11.21 -3.62
N ALA A 156 -16.69 11.72 -3.62
CA ALA A 156 -17.32 12.28 -4.80
C ALA A 156 -16.47 13.44 -5.35
N ALA A 157 -16.43 13.60 -6.69
CA ALA A 157 -15.55 14.56 -7.36
C ALA A 157 -15.63 15.98 -6.78
N ARG A 158 -16.84 16.44 -6.45
CA ARG A 158 -17.11 17.76 -5.86
C ARG A 158 -16.40 18.06 -4.54
N VAL A 159 -16.14 17.05 -3.70
CA VAL A 159 -15.50 17.22 -2.39
C VAL A 159 -14.05 16.72 -2.36
N ARG A 160 -13.56 16.08 -3.43
CA ARG A 160 -12.18 15.53 -3.49
C ARG A 160 -11.08 16.53 -3.14
N PRO A 161 -11.11 17.80 -3.58
CA PRO A 161 -10.07 18.74 -3.21
C PRO A 161 -10.02 18.97 -1.70
N ILE A 162 -11.18 19.19 -1.07
CA ILE A 162 -11.30 19.36 0.39
C ILE A 162 -10.82 18.10 1.11
N MET A 163 -11.24 16.92 0.65
CA MET A 163 -10.79 15.65 1.24
C MET A 163 -9.28 15.43 1.08
N SER A 164 -8.68 15.90 -0.01
CA SER A 164 -7.23 15.85 -0.16
C SER A 164 -6.53 16.74 0.87
N VAL A 165 -7.09 17.92 1.18
CA VAL A 165 -6.57 18.82 2.23
C VAL A 165 -6.74 18.17 3.60
N LEU A 166 -7.89 17.53 3.85
CA LEU A 166 -8.14 16.79 5.09
C LEU A 166 -7.06 15.73 5.32
N PHE A 167 -6.79 14.88 4.33
CA PHE A 167 -5.78 13.83 4.48
C PHE A 167 -4.35 14.35 4.59
N LEU A 168 -4.01 15.51 4.01
CA LEU A 168 -2.71 16.12 4.33
C LEU A 168 -2.66 16.64 5.77
N ALA A 169 -3.77 17.14 6.32
CA ALA A 169 -3.84 17.60 7.70
C ALA A 169 -3.73 16.42 8.69
N THR A 170 -4.43 15.32 8.43
CA THR A 170 -4.35 14.11 9.26
C THR A 170 -3.03 13.35 9.07
N GLU A 171 -2.43 13.39 7.88
CA GLU A 171 -1.06 12.91 7.64
C GLU A 171 -0.08 13.66 8.54
N ALA A 172 -0.20 14.99 8.62
CA ALA A 172 0.67 15.82 9.47
C ALA A 172 0.49 15.44 10.93
N MET A 173 -0.75 15.33 11.38
CA MET A 173 -1.08 14.88 12.73
C MET A 173 -0.41 13.53 13.05
N CYS A 174 -0.52 12.55 12.17
CA CYS A 174 0.12 11.25 12.34
C CYS A 174 1.66 11.36 12.35
N GLN A 175 2.24 12.15 11.44
CA GLN A 175 3.69 12.38 11.35
C GLN A 175 4.27 12.99 12.61
N PHE A 176 3.59 13.99 13.20
CA PHE A 176 4.08 14.67 14.39
C PHE A 176 3.76 13.89 15.67
N THR A 177 2.58 13.29 15.77
CA THR A 177 2.21 12.45 16.92
C THR A 177 3.19 11.29 17.05
N PHE A 178 3.34 10.47 16.00
CA PHE A 178 4.25 9.31 15.98
C PHE A 178 5.70 9.65 15.68
N TRP A 179 6.04 10.93 15.60
CA TRP A 179 7.37 11.43 15.25
C TRP A 179 8.04 10.68 14.09
N ALA A 180 7.32 10.51 12.98
CA ALA A 180 7.82 9.87 11.75
C ALA A 180 8.86 10.74 11.00
N LEU A 181 9.38 11.79 11.63
CA LEU A 181 10.37 12.70 11.10
C LEU A 181 11.80 12.19 11.30
N ARG A 182 12.68 12.46 10.33
CA ARG A 182 14.07 11.99 10.32
C ARG A 182 14.91 12.49 11.49
N SER A 183 14.67 13.71 11.94
CA SER A 183 15.43 14.30 13.05
C SER A 183 14.62 14.24 14.34
N LEU A 184 15.18 13.61 15.37
CA LEU A 184 14.64 13.63 16.73
C LEU A 184 14.88 14.96 17.45
N LYS A 185 15.91 15.70 17.01
CA LYS A 185 16.37 16.93 17.68
C LYS A 185 15.73 18.19 17.12
N LYS A 186 15.30 18.17 15.85
CA LYS A 186 14.71 19.35 15.21
C LYS A 186 13.24 19.43 15.59
N ASP A 187 12.78 20.58 16.06
CA ASP A 187 11.40 20.77 16.50
C ASP A 187 10.39 20.85 15.34
N TYR A 188 10.83 21.38 14.20
CA TYR A 188 9.97 21.73 13.07
C TYR A 188 8.83 22.71 13.42
N GLY A 189 8.82 23.31 14.62
CA GLY A 189 7.71 24.12 15.13
C GLY A 189 6.54 23.29 15.63
N MET A 190 6.73 21.98 15.82
CA MET A 190 5.66 21.00 16.03
C MET A 190 5.96 20.05 17.19
N GLY A 191 6.97 20.34 18.03
CA GLY A 191 7.34 19.45 19.14
C GLY A 191 6.20 19.17 20.10
N ALA A 192 5.34 20.16 20.35
CA ALA A 192 4.16 20.03 21.21
C ALA A 192 3.09 19.06 20.67
N CYS A 193 3.16 18.68 19.39
CA CYS A 193 2.24 17.69 18.80
C CYS A 193 2.68 16.24 19.08
N CYS A 194 3.91 16.03 19.54
CA CYS A 194 4.41 14.73 19.99
C CYS A 194 4.26 14.63 21.51
N PRO A 195 3.42 13.72 22.03
CA PRO A 195 3.21 13.61 23.47
C PRO A 195 4.43 13.03 24.22
N TRP A 196 5.36 12.40 23.49
CA TRP A 196 6.52 11.73 24.06
C TRP A 196 7.82 12.53 23.91
N ALA A 197 8.74 12.34 24.86
CA ALA A 197 10.09 12.88 24.75
C ALA A 197 10.84 12.21 23.58
N ARG A 198 11.39 13.03 22.67
CA ARG A 198 11.91 12.56 21.36
C ARG A 198 13.34 12.05 21.40
N ASP A 199 14.12 12.50 22.37
CA ASP A 199 15.57 12.26 22.47
C ASP A 199 15.96 11.32 23.63
N THR A 200 14.98 10.75 24.33
CA THR A 200 15.17 9.84 25.48
C THR A 200 15.36 8.37 25.08
N GLY A 201 15.25 8.04 23.79
CA GLY A 201 15.36 6.67 23.31
C GLY A 201 14.08 5.84 23.45
N LEU A 202 12.94 6.45 23.80
CA LEU A 202 11.64 5.76 23.93
C LEU A 202 11.13 5.16 22.62
N PHE A 203 11.52 5.74 21.47
CA PHE A 203 11.09 5.25 20.16
C PHE A 203 11.87 4.01 19.75
N SER A 204 11.15 2.91 19.52
CA SER A 204 11.69 1.65 18.95
C SER A 204 11.98 1.71 17.44
N TYR A 205 11.79 2.89 16.83
CA TYR A 205 11.99 3.14 15.40
C TYR A 205 12.58 4.53 15.13
N ARG A 206 12.88 4.81 13.86
CA ARG A 206 13.27 6.14 13.34
C ARG A 206 12.36 6.58 12.20
N GLY A 207 12.08 7.88 12.13
CA GLY A 207 11.31 8.45 11.03
C GLY A 207 12.12 8.64 9.74
N LEU A 208 11.43 8.64 8.60
CA LEU A 208 11.99 8.94 7.27
C LEU A 208 11.49 10.27 6.68
N ASN A 209 10.42 10.86 7.21
CA ASN A 209 9.86 12.09 6.69
C ASN A 209 10.83 13.26 6.96
N THR A 210 11.15 14.06 5.95
CA THR A 210 12.09 15.19 6.12
C THR A 210 11.40 16.47 6.59
N ARG A 211 10.08 16.53 6.42
CA ARG A 211 9.18 17.64 6.72
C ARG A 211 7.77 17.10 6.97
N GLY A 212 6.93 17.88 7.64
CA GLY A 212 5.51 17.55 7.77
C GLY A 212 4.73 17.88 6.49
N SER A 213 3.61 17.21 6.27
CA SER A 213 2.74 17.43 5.09
C SER A 213 2.05 18.81 5.06
N LEU A 214 2.06 19.57 6.16
CA LEU A 214 1.48 20.93 6.20
C LEU A 214 2.16 21.91 5.24
N VAL A 215 3.41 21.67 4.83
CA VAL A 215 4.09 22.52 3.84
C VAL A 215 3.72 22.16 2.40
N GLU A 216 2.97 21.08 2.19
CA GLU A 216 2.59 20.62 0.87
C GLU A 216 1.38 21.40 0.36
N GLY A 217 1.54 22.00 -0.83
CA GLY A 217 0.43 22.64 -1.53
C GLY A 217 -0.42 21.60 -2.25
N ILE A 218 -1.74 21.75 -2.16
CA ILE A 218 -2.66 21.01 -3.02
C ILE A 218 -2.83 21.78 -4.30
N ASN A 219 -2.34 21.18 -5.38
CA ASN A 219 -2.69 21.56 -6.74
C ASN A 219 -4.10 21.01 -7.03
N GLY A 220 -5.13 21.77 -6.67
CA GLY A 220 -6.49 21.25 -6.72
C GLY A 220 -7.53 22.33 -6.76
N ASN A 221 -7.39 23.28 -7.70
CA ASN A 221 -8.45 24.18 -8.16
C ASN A 221 -9.47 24.57 -7.08
N LEU A 222 -9.00 24.97 -5.88
CA LEU A 222 -9.84 25.22 -4.70
C LEU A 222 -10.77 26.44 -4.85
N GLY A 223 -10.76 27.07 -6.03
CA GLY A 223 -11.68 28.14 -6.42
C GLY A 223 -12.79 27.71 -7.37
N LEU A 224 -12.81 26.45 -7.83
CA LEU A 224 -13.88 25.94 -8.68
C LEU A 224 -15.08 25.51 -7.83
N SER A 225 -16.27 25.73 -8.39
CA SER A 225 -17.54 25.25 -7.85
C SER A 225 -17.63 23.72 -7.88
N ALA A 226 -18.58 23.17 -7.12
CA ALA A 226 -18.83 21.73 -7.08
C ALA A 226 -19.10 21.12 -8.48
N ASP A 227 -19.85 21.85 -9.33
CA ASP A 227 -20.20 21.42 -10.67
C ASP A 227 -18.99 21.47 -11.62
N GLU A 228 -18.18 22.53 -11.54
CA GLU A 228 -16.93 22.64 -12.30
C GLU A 228 -15.93 21.55 -11.92
N LEU A 229 -15.83 21.22 -10.63
CA LEU A 229 -14.99 20.11 -10.15
C LEU A 229 -15.47 18.76 -10.66
N ALA A 230 -16.79 18.53 -10.71
CA ALA A 230 -17.36 17.30 -11.26
C ALA A 230 -17.10 17.18 -12.77
N ALA A 231 -17.36 18.24 -13.54
CA ALA A 231 -17.10 18.29 -14.98
C ALA A 231 -15.61 18.05 -15.29
N ALA A 232 -14.71 18.77 -14.61
CA ALA A 232 -13.26 18.61 -14.79
C ALA A 232 -12.79 17.19 -14.44
N ALA A 233 -13.36 16.56 -13.40
CA ALA A 233 -13.01 15.19 -13.04
C ALA A 233 -13.42 14.17 -14.12
N ASP A 234 -14.60 14.35 -14.72
CA ASP A 234 -15.05 13.50 -15.83
C ASP A 234 -14.23 13.70 -17.09
N GLU A 235 -13.91 14.95 -17.44
CA GLU A 235 -13.01 15.27 -18.55
C GLU A 235 -11.63 14.63 -18.36
N LEU A 236 -11.04 14.74 -17.16
CA LEU A 236 -9.76 14.10 -16.83
C LEU A 236 -9.84 12.58 -16.95
N ARG A 237 -10.93 11.96 -16.49
CA ARG A 237 -11.15 10.51 -16.61
C ARG A 237 -11.23 10.07 -18.07
N LEU A 238 -12.00 10.80 -18.88
CA LEU A 238 -12.14 10.55 -20.32
C LEU A 238 -10.81 10.74 -21.05
N ALA A 239 -10.09 11.83 -20.78
CA ALA A 239 -8.78 12.11 -21.36
C ALA A 239 -7.73 11.05 -20.98
N LYS A 240 -7.70 10.60 -19.72
CA LYS A 240 -6.80 9.52 -19.25
C LYS A 240 -7.12 8.20 -19.97
N ASN A 241 -8.40 7.87 -20.14
CA ASN A 241 -8.83 6.69 -20.88
C ASN A 241 -8.45 6.79 -22.37
N ALA A 242 -8.70 7.93 -23.01
CA ALA A 242 -8.35 8.18 -24.40
C ALA A 242 -6.83 8.09 -24.63
N ARG A 243 -6.02 8.73 -23.78
CA ARG A 243 -4.54 8.63 -23.83
C ARG A 243 -4.06 7.20 -23.66
N LYS A 244 -4.65 6.44 -22.74
CA LYS A 244 -4.33 5.01 -22.54
C LYS A 244 -4.68 4.18 -23.78
N GLN A 245 -5.82 4.42 -24.42
CA GLN A 245 -6.22 3.73 -25.65
C GLN A 245 -5.30 4.10 -26.82
N ALA A 246 -5.01 5.39 -27.01
CA ALA A 246 -4.10 5.88 -28.05
C ALA A 246 -2.70 5.29 -27.88
N TYR A 247 -2.15 5.30 -26.66
CA TYR A 247 -0.87 4.66 -26.35
C TYR A 247 -0.89 3.17 -26.70
N ARG A 248 -1.99 2.46 -26.37
CA ARG A 248 -2.13 1.05 -26.69
C ARG A 248 -2.15 0.75 -28.18
N LYS A 249 -2.82 1.60 -28.96
CA LYS A 249 -2.86 1.49 -30.41
C LYS A 249 -1.51 1.81 -31.04
N ALA A 250 -0.79 2.80 -30.53
CA ALA A 250 0.50 3.24 -31.05
C ALA A 250 1.67 2.31 -30.67
N ASN A 251 1.56 1.54 -29.58
CA ASN A 251 2.66 0.73 -29.04
C ASN A 251 2.26 -0.74 -28.79
N PRO A 252 1.74 -1.46 -29.80
CA PRO A 252 1.26 -2.84 -29.62
C PRO A 252 2.37 -3.79 -29.16
N ASP A 253 3.59 -3.63 -29.69
CA ASP A 253 4.72 -4.50 -29.36
C ASP A 253 5.18 -4.33 -27.91
N VAL A 254 5.30 -3.09 -27.44
CA VAL A 254 5.66 -2.79 -26.04
C VAL A 254 4.67 -3.42 -25.07
N ILE A 255 3.37 -3.42 -25.42
CA ILE A 255 2.33 -4.03 -24.60
C ILE A 255 2.43 -5.56 -24.64
N SER A 256 2.58 -6.13 -25.83
CA SER A 256 2.78 -7.57 -26.02
C SER A 256 3.97 -8.07 -25.20
N ASP A 257 5.10 -7.38 -25.27
CA ASP A 257 6.32 -7.75 -24.55
C ASP A 257 6.19 -7.54 -23.06
N THR A 258 5.50 -6.50 -22.61
CA THR A 258 5.19 -6.30 -21.18
C THR A 258 4.28 -7.42 -20.67
N GLN A 259 3.29 -7.85 -21.44
CA GLN A 259 2.42 -8.97 -21.10
C GLN A 259 3.20 -10.30 -21.04
N LYS A 260 4.08 -10.56 -22.01
CA LYS A 260 4.95 -11.75 -22.01
C LYS A 260 5.87 -11.77 -20.80
N ARG A 261 6.55 -10.66 -20.48
CA ARG A 261 7.43 -10.54 -19.31
C ARG A 261 6.66 -10.77 -18.00
N SER A 262 5.47 -10.18 -17.88
CA SER A 262 4.60 -10.37 -16.71
C SER A 262 4.16 -11.84 -16.57
N ALA A 263 3.75 -12.48 -17.66
CA ALA A 263 3.36 -13.90 -17.70
C ALA A 263 4.52 -14.84 -17.30
N GLN A 264 5.72 -14.58 -17.81
CA GLN A 264 6.93 -15.33 -17.45
C GLN A 264 7.30 -15.14 -15.97
N LYS A 265 7.24 -13.90 -15.46
CA LYS A 265 7.47 -13.61 -14.04
C LYS A 265 6.47 -14.36 -13.15
N ALA A 266 5.18 -14.36 -13.51
CA ALA A 266 4.16 -15.09 -12.77
C ALA A 266 4.42 -16.61 -12.72
N LYS A 267 4.83 -17.21 -13.85
CA LYS A 267 5.22 -18.64 -13.91
C LYS A 267 6.44 -18.93 -13.04
N ARG A 268 7.49 -18.11 -13.15
CA ARG A 268 8.74 -18.28 -12.38
C ARG A 268 8.48 -18.19 -10.87
N LEU A 269 7.66 -17.24 -10.45
CA LEU A 269 7.28 -17.05 -9.05
C LEU A 269 6.21 -18.05 -8.59
N ARG A 270 5.73 -18.95 -9.46
CA ARG A 270 4.63 -19.88 -9.17
C ARG A 270 3.40 -19.15 -8.59
N LYS A 271 3.15 -17.93 -9.06
CA LYS A 271 2.10 -17.04 -8.51
C LYS A 271 0.71 -17.66 -8.65
N PHE A 272 0.46 -18.34 -9.76
CA PHE A 272 -0.77 -19.08 -10.01
C PHE A 272 -0.39 -20.54 -10.20
N TYR A 273 -0.42 -21.33 -9.13
CA TYR A 273 0.17 -22.66 -9.11
C TYR A 273 -0.78 -23.71 -8.53
N CYS A 274 -0.89 -24.84 -9.22
CA CYS A 274 -1.61 -26.00 -8.71
C CYS A 274 -0.63 -26.95 -8.01
N GLY A 275 -0.77 -27.10 -6.69
CA GLY A 275 0.03 -28.02 -5.87
C GLY A 275 -0.07 -29.46 -6.33
N LEU A 276 -1.28 -29.94 -6.62
CA LEU A 276 -1.55 -31.34 -6.97
C LEU A 276 -0.99 -31.74 -8.33
N CYS A 277 -1.10 -30.84 -9.32
CA CYS A 277 -0.61 -31.12 -10.67
C CYS A 277 0.84 -30.71 -10.86
N ASN A 278 1.42 -29.96 -9.92
CA ASN A 278 2.74 -29.36 -10.02
C ASN A 278 2.91 -28.50 -11.28
N VAL A 279 1.89 -27.70 -11.62
CA VAL A 279 1.87 -26.83 -12.81
C VAL A 279 1.67 -25.37 -12.39
N ALA A 280 2.54 -24.50 -12.90
CA ALA A 280 2.41 -23.05 -12.77
C ALA A 280 1.81 -22.42 -14.03
N PHE A 281 0.92 -21.45 -13.83
CA PHE A 281 0.19 -20.74 -14.85
C PHE A 281 0.60 -19.26 -14.89
N GLU A 282 0.38 -18.63 -16.03
CA GLU A 282 0.67 -17.20 -16.23
C GLU A 282 -0.42 -16.27 -15.71
N LYS A 283 -1.65 -16.77 -15.53
CA LYS A 283 -2.83 -15.99 -15.14
C LYS A 283 -3.74 -16.85 -14.26
N GLN A 284 -4.46 -16.21 -13.33
CA GLN A 284 -5.43 -16.85 -12.44
C GLN A 284 -6.51 -17.63 -13.21
N PHE A 285 -7.14 -17.03 -14.22
CA PHE A 285 -8.20 -17.70 -14.97
C PHE A 285 -7.76 -19.03 -15.61
N LYS A 286 -6.48 -19.18 -15.99
CA LYS A 286 -5.96 -20.44 -16.53
C LYS A 286 -5.81 -21.51 -15.46
N LEU A 287 -5.45 -21.09 -14.24
CA LEU A 287 -5.49 -21.96 -13.07
C LEU A 287 -6.95 -22.36 -12.77
N ASP A 288 -7.89 -21.42 -12.78
CA ASP A 288 -9.31 -21.71 -12.49
C ASP A 288 -9.88 -22.73 -13.50
N ILE A 289 -9.63 -22.52 -14.80
CA ILE A 289 -10.00 -23.49 -15.86
C ILE A 289 -9.31 -24.84 -15.63
N HIS A 290 -8.04 -24.84 -15.23
CA HIS A 290 -7.33 -26.07 -14.91
C HIS A 290 -7.96 -26.82 -13.73
N LEU A 291 -8.32 -26.12 -12.65
CA LEU A 291 -8.95 -26.72 -11.47
C LEU A 291 -10.31 -27.34 -11.80
N GLN A 292 -11.02 -26.78 -12.78
CA GLN A 292 -12.31 -27.29 -13.24
C GLN A 292 -12.20 -28.39 -14.30
N CYS A 293 -11.00 -28.66 -14.85
CA CYS A 293 -10.87 -29.64 -15.92
C CYS A 293 -10.99 -31.07 -15.39
N THR A 294 -11.61 -31.96 -16.17
CA THR A 294 -11.84 -33.38 -15.79
C THR A 294 -10.55 -34.07 -15.34
N LYS A 295 -9.42 -33.79 -16.01
CA LYS A 295 -8.11 -34.35 -15.65
C LYS A 295 -7.65 -33.96 -14.24
N HIS A 296 -7.93 -32.72 -13.83
CA HIS A 296 -7.60 -32.26 -12.48
C HIS A 296 -8.55 -32.89 -11.46
N LEU A 297 -9.86 -32.91 -11.75
CA LEU A 297 -10.86 -33.52 -10.87
C LEU A 297 -10.59 -35.02 -10.62
N THR A 298 -10.13 -35.76 -11.63
CA THR A 298 -9.70 -37.16 -11.45
C THR A 298 -8.52 -37.27 -10.48
N ILE A 299 -7.54 -36.37 -10.53
CA ILE A 299 -6.41 -36.36 -9.57
C ILE A 299 -6.90 -36.12 -8.16
N VAL A 300 -7.81 -35.16 -8.00
CA VAL A 300 -8.41 -34.85 -6.70
C VAL A 300 -9.13 -36.08 -6.15
N ALA A 301 -9.89 -36.78 -6.98
CA ALA A 301 -10.59 -38.01 -6.60
C ALA A 301 -9.63 -39.16 -6.24
N GLU A 302 -8.60 -39.40 -7.07
CA GLU A 302 -7.56 -40.41 -6.80
C GLU A 302 -6.79 -40.11 -5.51
N GLN A 303 -6.47 -38.83 -5.25
CA GLN A 303 -5.82 -38.42 -4.01
C GLN A 303 -6.72 -38.59 -2.79
N ALA A 304 -8.00 -38.23 -2.91
CA ALA A 304 -8.98 -38.44 -1.85
C ALA A 304 -9.19 -39.92 -1.54
N ALA A 305 -9.11 -40.79 -2.55
CA ALA A 305 -9.16 -42.24 -2.40
C ALA A 305 -7.84 -42.86 -1.88
N GLY A 306 -6.77 -42.07 -1.71
CA GLY A 306 -5.46 -42.58 -1.32
C GLY A 306 -4.77 -43.46 -2.37
N THR A 307 -5.31 -43.53 -3.58
CA THR A 307 -4.77 -44.35 -4.67
C THR A 307 -3.68 -43.64 -5.46
N LEU A 308 -3.51 -42.34 -5.22
CA LEU A 308 -2.54 -41.53 -5.93
C LEU A 308 -1.14 -41.61 -5.29
N ASP A 309 -0.30 -42.48 -5.84
CA ASP A 309 1.08 -42.62 -5.40
C ASP A 309 2.02 -41.63 -6.12
N PHE A 310 2.21 -40.45 -5.52
CA PHE A 310 3.24 -39.49 -5.96
C PHE A 310 4.67 -39.93 -5.60
N ALA A 311 4.85 -40.88 -4.67
CA ALA A 311 6.16 -41.34 -4.24
C ALA A 311 6.82 -42.23 -5.30
N LYS A 312 6.02 -42.95 -6.10
CA LYS A 312 6.50 -43.83 -7.17
C LYS A 312 7.49 -43.16 -8.13
N TYR A 313 7.28 -41.89 -8.45
CA TYR A 313 8.24 -41.12 -9.24
C TYR A 313 8.52 -39.77 -8.56
N LYS A 314 9.39 -39.80 -7.55
CA LYS A 314 10.01 -38.60 -6.94
C LYS A 314 11.41 -38.36 -7.51
N CYS A 315 11.73 -37.09 -7.77
CA CYS A 315 13.08 -36.71 -8.20
C CYS A 315 14.02 -36.77 -6.98
N PRO A 316 15.20 -37.39 -7.09
CA PRO A 316 16.13 -37.45 -5.96
C PRO A 316 16.88 -36.15 -5.72
N PHE A 317 16.81 -35.18 -6.64
CA PHE A 317 17.59 -33.94 -6.60
C PHE A 317 16.77 -32.69 -6.24
N CYS A 318 15.43 -32.79 -6.21
CA CYS A 318 14.53 -31.68 -5.88
C CYS A 318 13.13 -32.19 -5.53
N ASP A 319 12.23 -31.30 -5.10
CA ASP A 319 10.87 -31.65 -4.68
C ASP A 319 9.89 -31.98 -5.83
N TYR A 320 10.39 -32.24 -7.05
CA TYR A 320 9.53 -32.60 -8.17
C TYR A 320 9.04 -34.05 -8.05
N THR A 321 7.71 -34.23 -8.14
CA THR A 321 7.04 -35.53 -8.27
C THR A 321 6.29 -35.63 -9.59
N SER A 322 6.07 -36.86 -10.06
CA SER A 322 5.31 -37.15 -11.27
C SER A 322 4.51 -38.44 -11.15
N ARG A 323 3.49 -38.59 -12.01
CA ARG A 323 2.70 -39.83 -12.12
C ARG A 323 3.18 -40.78 -13.22
N LYS A 324 4.11 -40.32 -14.06
CA LYS A 324 4.57 -41.08 -15.23
C LYS A 324 6.09 -41.10 -15.28
N ALA A 325 6.67 -42.29 -15.43
CA ALA A 325 8.12 -42.46 -15.60
C ALA A 325 8.69 -41.56 -16.73
N PRO A 326 8.07 -41.46 -17.93
CA PRO A 326 8.59 -40.57 -18.98
C PRO A 326 8.64 -39.08 -18.58
N ALA A 327 7.70 -38.62 -17.77
CA ALA A 327 7.69 -37.23 -17.30
C ALA A 327 8.79 -36.99 -16.26
N MET A 328 9.03 -37.96 -15.37
CA MET A 328 10.18 -37.93 -14.46
C MET A 328 11.52 -37.96 -15.20
N SER A 329 11.69 -38.85 -16.18
CA SER A 329 12.89 -38.92 -17.00
C SER A 329 13.15 -37.61 -17.75
N ASN A 330 12.10 -37.01 -18.32
CA ASN A 330 12.20 -35.70 -18.96
C ASN A 330 12.58 -34.57 -17.98
N HIS A 331 12.03 -34.59 -16.76
CA HIS A 331 12.41 -33.65 -15.71
C HIS A 331 13.90 -33.80 -15.37
N LYS A 332 14.38 -35.01 -15.08
CA LYS A 332 15.79 -35.29 -14.77
C LYS A 332 16.74 -34.80 -15.86
N ARG A 333 16.41 -35.07 -17.13
CA ARG A 333 17.20 -34.61 -18.28
C ARG A 333 17.24 -33.08 -18.41
N ARG A 334 16.10 -32.41 -18.24
CA ARG A 334 15.99 -30.96 -18.46
C ARG A 334 16.52 -30.11 -17.30
N GLN A 335 16.33 -30.57 -16.06
CA GLN A 335 16.66 -29.78 -14.87
C GLN A 335 17.99 -30.18 -14.24
N HIS A 336 18.41 -31.44 -14.39
CA HIS A 336 19.61 -31.98 -13.72
C HIS A 336 20.65 -32.53 -14.71
N GLY A 337 20.40 -32.42 -16.02
CA GLY A 337 21.34 -32.89 -17.05
C GLY A 337 21.54 -34.41 -17.11
N CYS A 338 20.79 -35.20 -16.35
CA CYS A 338 20.95 -36.66 -16.31
C CYS A 338 20.46 -37.31 -17.62
N GLY A 339 21.33 -38.04 -18.32
CA GLY A 339 20.97 -38.82 -19.53
C GLY A 339 21.57 -38.33 -20.85
N ARG A 340 22.66 -37.56 -20.84
CA ARG A 340 23.58 -37.46 -21.98
C ARG A 340 24.76 -38.40 -21.72
N GLY A 341 24.52 -39.70 -21.86
CA GLY A 341 25.54 -40.75 -21.82
C GLY A 341 25.50 -41.49 -23.14
#